data_AF-A0A176XD78-F1
#
_entry.id   AF-A0A176XD78-F1
#
_cell.length_a   1.000
_cell.length_b   1.000
_cell.length_c   1.000
_cell.angle_alpha   90.00
_cell.angle_beta   90.00
_cell.angle_gamma   90.00
#
_symmetry.space_group_name_H-M   'P 1'
#
loop_
_entity.id
_entity.type
_entity.pdbx_description
1 polymer ?
#
loop_
_entity_poly.entity_id
_entity_poly.type
_entity_poly.pdbx_seq_one_letter_code
_entity_poly.pdbx_strand_id
1 'polypeptide(L)'
;MFKSVSDSAAAADGGSLALFVERQDGQTEQFVIHRSLAARGTPDYNKITSSLRPLADQDCAMIAAALEPLLKTTPSIHPLADFIEAFKKQQS
;
A
#
# COMPACT_ATOMS: atom_id res chain seq x y z
N MET A 1 -7.88 -6.02 -11.38
CA MET A 1 -6.74 -6.94 -11.16
C MET A 1 -5.45 -6.17 -11.40
N PHE A 2 -4.41 -6.43 -10.61
CA PHE A 2 -3.14 -5.70 -10.65
C PHE A 2 -2.11 -6.40 -11.54
N LYS A 3 -1.29 -5.61 -12.22
CA LYS A 3 -0.33 -6.08 -13.23
C LYS A 3 1.10 -5.99 -12.72
N SER A 4 1.48 -4.85 -12.15
CA SER A 4 2.82 -4.59 -11.67
C SER A 4 2.77 -3.64 -10.47
N VAL A 5 3.86 -3.60 -9.70
CA VAL A 5 4.05 -2.62 -8.64
C VAL A 5 5.40 -1.94 -8.75
N SER A 6 5.46 -0.70 -8.30
CA SER A 6 6.70 0.01 -7.98
C SER A 6 6.52 0.77 -6.66
N ASP A 7 7.60 1.26 -6.07
CA ASP A 7 7.54 1.98 -4.80
C ASP A 7 8.51 3.17 -4.76
N SER A 8 8.25 4.05 -3.79
CA SER A 8 9.14 5.17 -3.46
C SER A 8 8.95 5.63 -2.02
N ALA A 9 9.88 6.45 -1.52
CA ALA A 9 9.68 7.16 -0.26
C ALA A 9 8.54 8.19 -0.41
N ALA A 10 7.57 8.16 0.50
CA ALA A 10 6.47 9.13 0.57
C ALA A 10 6.72 10.26 1.58
N ALA A 11 7.72 10.10 2.46
CA ALA A 11 8.16 11.12 3.39
C ALA A 11 9.70 11.26 3.36
N ALA A 12 10.20 12.46 3.65
CA ALA A 12 11.63 12.77 3.59
C ALA A 12 12.48 11.98 4.59
N ASP A 13 11.87 11.50 5.68
CA ASP A 13 12.51 10.63 6.67
C ASP A 13 12.53 9.15 6.26
N GLY A 14 11.97 8.82 5.09
CA GLY A 14 11.87 7.45 4.58
C GLY A 14 10.89 6.57 5.36
N GLY A 15 10.20 7.10 6.38
CA GLY A 15 9.30 6.31 7.21
C GLY A 15 8.03 5.92 6.46
N SER A 16 7.38 6.88 5.79
CA SER A 16 6.23 6.60 4.92
C SER A 16 6.70 6.12 3.55
N LEU A 17 6.02 5.11 3.01
CA LEU A 17 6.29 4.54 1.70
C LEU A 17 5.07 4.69 0.80
N ALA A 18 5.29 4.84 -0.51
CA ALA A 18 4.27 4.80 -1.53
C ALA A 18 4.43 3.53 -2.36
N LEU A 19 3.35 2.80 -2.60
CA LEU A 19 3.24 1.69 -3.54
C LEU A 19 2.36 2.14 -4.71
N PHE A 20 2.92 2.15 -5.91
CA PHE A 20 2.19 2.40 -7.15
C PHE A 20 1.79 1.07 -7.75
N VAL A 21 0.49 0.90 -7.99
CA VAL A 21 -0.06 -0.35 -8.49
C VAL A 21 -0.68 -0.11 -9.86
N GLU A 22 -0.05 -0.68 -10.89
CA GLU A 22 -0.58 -0.64 -12.25
C GLU A 22 -1.74 -1.65 -12.34
N ARG A 23 -2.93 -1.15 -12.70
CA ARG A 23 -4.12 -1.97 -12.93
C ARG A 23 -4.17 -2.45 -14.38
N GLN A 24 -4.90 -3.53 -14.62
CA GLN A 24 -5.10 -4.05 -15.99
C GLN A 24 -5.82 -3.06 -16.93
N ASP A 25 -6.57 -2.09 -16.39
CA ASP A 25 -7.23 -1.03 -17.16
C ASP A 25 -6.28 0.13 -17.52
N GLY A 26 -4.98 0.02 -17.19
CA GLY A 26 -3.96 1.02 -17.48
C GLY A 26 -3.91 2.18 -16.48
N GLN A 27 -4.77 2.19 -15.45
CA GLN A 27 -4.70 3.18 -14.38
C GLN A 27 -3.67 2.77 -13.33
N THR A 28 -2.99 3.76 -12.76
CA THR A 28 -2.12 3.56 -11.61
C THR A 28 -2.79 4.10 -10.35
N GLU A 29 -2.99 3.22 -9.37
CA GLU A 29 -3.45 3.61 -8.04
C GLU A 29 -2.24 3.70 -7.10
N GLN A 30 -2.12 4.80 -6.37
CA GLN A 30 -1.06 4.98 -5.39
C GLN A 30 -1.61 4.70 -4.00
N PHE A 31 -0.95 3.80 -3.28
CA PHE A 31 -1.20 3.53 -1.87
C PHE A 31 -0.05 4.09 -1.04
N VAL A 32 -0.35 4.83 0.03
CA VAL A 32 0.67 5.36 0.94
C VAL A 32 0.46 4.78 2.32
N ILE A 33 1.50 4.16 2.88
CA ILE A 33 1.51 3.73 4.28
C ILE A 33 2.17 4.80 5.14
N HIS A 34 1.45 5.29 6.15
CA HIS A 34 1.88 6.41 6.99
C HIS A 34 2.72 5.93 8.18
N ARG A 35 4.04 6.05 8.06
CA ARG A 35 5.01 5.59 9.08
C ARG A 35 6.13 6.59 9.35
N SER A 36 6.04 7.79 8.79
CA SER A 36 6.93 8.92 9.07
C SER A 36 6.96 9.27 10.57
N LEU A 37 8.02 9.96 10.98
CA LEU A 37 8.17 10.51 12.33
C LEU A 37 7.01 11.44 12.70
N ALA A 38 6.50 12.21 11.74
CA ALA A 38 5.33 13.08 11.95
C ALA A 38 4.02 12.30 12.16
N ALA A 39 3.89 11.10 11.58
CA ALA A 39 2.72 10.25 11.77
C ALA A 39 2.76 9.47 13.09
N ARG A 40 3.95 9.28 13.69
CA ARG A 40 4.07 8.53 14.96
C ARG A 40 3.27 9.21 16.08
N GLY A 41 2.45 8.42 16.76
CA GLY A 41 1.58 8.90 17.84
C GLY A 41 0.28 9.54 17.36
N THR A 42 0.03 9.60 16.06
CA THR A 42 -1.27 10.01 15.51
C THR A 42 -2.13 8.78 15.18
N PRO A 43 -3.46 8.96 15.03
CA PRO A 43 -4.35 7.90 14.54
C PRO A 43 -4.04 7.44 13.11
N ASP A 44 -3.18 8.16 12.38
CA ASP A 44 -2.82 7.83 11.00
C ASP A 44 -1.60 6.91 10.93
N TYR A 45 -0.89 6.70 12.04
CA TYR A 45 0.24 5.77 12.07
C TYR A 45 -0.19 4.36 11.64
N ASN A 46 0.55 3.77 10.71
CA ASN A 46 0.28 2.50 10.03
C ASN A 46 -0.96 2.44 9.13
N LYS A 47 -1.72 3.54 8.96
CA LYS A 47 -2.82 3.53 7.99
C LYS A 47 -2.31 3.58 6.58
N ILE A 48 -3.04 2.91 5.68
CA ILE A 48 -2.90 3.05 4.24
C ILE A 48 -3.99 3.97 3.71
N THR A 49 -3.60 4.90 2.83
CA THR A 49 -4.50 5.75 2.04
C THR A 49 -4.32 5.50 0.55
N SER A 50 -5.39 5.62 -0.24
CA SER A 50 -5.35 5.56 -1.71
C SER A 50 -5.50 6.95 -2.32
N SER A 51 -4.83 7.17 -3.46
CA SER A 51 -4.97 8.40 -4.26
C SER A 51 -6.30 8.48 -5.03
N LEU A 52 -6.99 7.35 -5.23
CA LEU A 52 -8.20 7.29 -6.06
C LEU A 52 -9.50 7.22 -5.26
N ARG A 53 -9.45 6.68 -4.04
CA ARG A 53 -10.66 6.40 -3.26
C ARG A 53 -10.39 6.27 -1.76
N PRO A 54 -11.38 6.56 -0.90
CA PRO A 54 -11.38 6.07 0.47
C PRO A 54 -11.28 4.54 0.49
N LEU A 55 -10.66 3.99 1.53
CA LEU A 55 -10.50 2.55 1.69
C LEU A 55 -11.40 2.06 2.82
N ALA A 56 -12.49 1.38 2.47
CA ALA A 56 -13.28 0.62 3.43
C ALA A 56 -12.61 -0.73 3.74
N ASP A 57 -13.04 -1.40 4.80
CA ASP A 57 -12.45 -2.68 5.23
C ASP A 57 -12.51 -3.75 4.13
N GLN A 58 -13.62 -3.80 3.40
CA GLN A 58 -13.78 -4.69 2.26
C GLN A 58 -12.82 -4.35 1.11
N ASP A 59 -12.54 -3.07 0.88
CA ASP A 59 -11.55 -2.66 -0.12
C ASP A 59 -10.15 -3.11 0.29
N CYS A 60 -9.78 -2.93 1.56
CA CYS A 60 -8.51 -3.39 2.10
C CYS A 60 -8.34 -4.92 1.92
N ALA A 61 -9.39 -5.70 2.17
CA ALA A 61 -9.38 -7.14 1.93
C ALA A 61 -9.22 -7.51 0.45
N MET A 62 -9.99 -6.88 -0.43
CA MET A 62 -9.91 -7.13 -1.87
C MET A 62 -8.55 -6.73 -2.46
N ILE A 63 -7.99 -5.61 -2.01
CA ILE A 63 -6.68 -5.12 -2.46
C ILE A 63 -5.57 -6.07 -1.97
N ALA A 64 -5.57 -6.47 -0.70
CA ALA A 64 -4.59 -7.41 -0.17
C ALA A 64 -4.58 -8.72 -0.97
N ALA A 65 -5.76 -9.32 -1.19
CA ALA A 65 -5.89 -10.55 -1.97
C ALA A 65 -5.45 -10.38 -3.43
N ALA A 66 -5.68 -9.21 -4.03
CA ALA A 66 -5.25 -8.93 -5.40
C ALA A 66 -3.74 -8.64 -5.53
N LEU A 67 -3.08 -8.18 -4.46
CA LEU A 67 -1.64 -7.94 -4.42
C LEU A 67 -0.82 -9.20 -4.10
N GLU A 68 -1.37 -10.14 -3.31
CA GLU A 68 -0.68 -11.38 -2.91
C GLU A 68 -0.04 -12.16 -4.06
N PRO A 69 -0.69 -12.36 -5.24
CA PRO A 69 -0.07 -13.06 -6.36
C PRO A 69 1.22 -12.40 -6.88
N LEU A 70 1.34 -11.07 -6.75
CA LEU A 70 2.50 -10.32 -7.22
C LEU A 70 3.73 -10.53 -6.33
N LEU A 71 3.60 -11.08 -5.12
CA LEU A 71 4.75 -11.41 -4.26
C LEU A 71 5.71 -12.40 -4.91
N LYS A 72 5.22 -13.26 -5.81
CA LYS A 72 6.05 -14.27 -6.50
C LYS A 72 6.98 -13.65 -7.55
N THR A 73 6.61 -12.51 -8.10
CA THR A 73 7.30 -11.85 -9.22
C THR A 73 7.92 -10.52 -8.83
N THR A 74 7.55 -9.97 -7.67
CA THR A 74 8.09 -8.71 -7.16
C THR A 74 9.34 -9.00 -6.32
N PRO A 75 10.50 -8.41 -6.64
CA PRO A 75 11.70 -8.55 -5.82
C PRO A 75 11.46 -8.16 -4.35
N SER A 76 12.05 -8.89 -3.41
CA SER A 76 11.85 -8.69 -1.97
C SER A 76 12.37 -7.35 -1.43
N ILE A 77 13.08 -6.57 -2.26
CA ILE A 77 13.48 -5.19 -1.92
C ILE A 77 12.28 -4.24 -1.88
N HIS A 78 11.22 -4.54 -2.61
CA HIS A 78 9.99 -3.75 -2.62
C HIS A 78 9.17 -4.05 -1.36
N PRO A 79 8.49 -3.06 -0.77
CA PRO A 79 7.73 -3.21 0.47
C PRO A 79 6.37 -3.93 0.28
N LEU A 80 6.18 -4.71 -0.79
CA LEU A 80 4.87 -5.26 -1.15
C LEU A 80 4.25 -6.12 -0.04
N ALA A 81 5.06 -6.96 0.62
CA ALA A 81 4.61 -7.78 1.75
C ALA A 81 4.12 -6.91 2.93
N ASP A 82 4.86 -5.84 3.23
CA ASP A 82 4.51 -4.88 4.28
C ASP A 82 3.17 -4.19 4.01
N PHE A 83 2.91 -3.81 2.76
CA PHE A 83 1.64 -3.23 2.35
C PHE A 83 0.49 -4.23 2.49
N ILE A 84 0.67 -5.47 2.05
CA ILE A 84 -0.36 -6.53 2.18
C ILE A 84 -0.73 -6.74 3.66
N GLU A 85 0.26 -6.84 4.54
CA GLU A 85 0.03 -6.99 5.98
C GLU A 85 -0.65 -5.78 6.61
N ALA A 86 -0.30 -4.56 6.18
CA ALA A 86 -0.96 -3.36 6.64
C ALA A 86 -2.41 -3.24 6.14
N PHE A 87 -2.70 -3.63 4.89
CA PHE A 87 -4.06 -3.73 4.39
C PHE A 87 -4.88 -4.72 5.22
N LYS A 88 -4.32 -5.89 5.54
CA LYS A 88 -4.99 -6.90 6.39
C LYS A 88 -5.33 -6.35 7.77
N LYS A 89 -4.42 -5.62 8.39
CA LYS A 89 -4.64 -5.01 9.72
C LYS A 89 -5.68 -3.88 9.71
N GLN A 90 -5.84 -3.18 8.59
CA GLN A 90 -6.82 -2.09 8.46
C GLN A 90 -8.24 -2.59 8.20
N GLN A 91 -8.49 -3.89 8.07
CA GLN A 91 -9.83 -4.47 7.88
C GLN A 91 -10.71 -4.46 9.16
N SER A 92 -10.31 -3.74 10.21
CA SER A 92 -10.81 -3.90 11.59
C SER A 92 -11.52 -2.68 12.12
#